data_AF-A0A3M1I120-F1
#
_entry.id   AF-A0A3M1I120-F1
#
_cell.length_a   1.000
_cell.length_b   1.000
_cell.length_c   1.000
_cell.angle_alpha   90.00
_cell.angle_beta   90.00
_cell.angle_gamma   90.00
#
_symmetry.space_group_name_H-M   'P 1'
#
loop_
_entity.id
_entity.type
_entity.pdbx_description
1 polymer ?
#
loop_
_entity_poly.entity_id
_entity_poly.type
_entity_poly.pdbx_seq_one_letter_code
_entity_poly.pdbx_strand_id
1 'polypeptide(L)'
;HLVFLRLKFKDYQLKYHKEIPPFPMIYIDWLETCHIKAKNTKKLYPGQKYPGLGLYPNFAVFFKKLAFQVGSRGAFNMPEYYHDAFLFHRDFWFYNPAREAEFRAVRKQFHFLKIRQVSDLLHQKKICKLNHRKEEVFPWKPAEMLSFIDKSLHNIVFSRSWEKQIHKHIRELDFAICHQN
;
A
#
# COMPACT_ATOMS: atom_id res chain seq x y z
N HIS A 1 19.53 16.18 -4.54
CA HIS A 1 18.49 15.18 -4.25
C HIS A 1 17.79 15.61 -2.98
N LEU A 2 16.46 15.47 -2.90
CA LEU A 2 15.71 15.79 -1.67
C LEU A 2 14.90 14.57 -1.22
N VAL A 3 14.71 14.48 0.09
CA VAL A 3 13.77 13.55 0.72
C VAL A 3 12.86 14.38 1.61
N PHE A 4 11.55 14.28 1.39
CA PHE A 4 10.54 14.85 2.27
C PHE A 4 9.91 13.73 3.07
N LEU A 5 9.91 13.90 4.40
CA LEU A 5 9.40 12.91 5.33
C LEU A 5 8.57 13.61 6.41
N ARG A 6 7.30 13.21 6.54
CA ARG A 6 6.44 13.63 7.64
C ARG A 6 5.99 12.40 8.42
N LEU A 7 6.47 12.31 9.65
CA LEU A 7 6.12 11.26 10.60
C LEU A 7 5.28 11.84 11.73
N LYS A 8 4.30 11.07 12.19
CA LYS A 8 3.57 11.37 13.42
C LYS A 8 3.70 10.17 14.35
N PHE A 9 3.96 10.43 15.62
CA PHE A 9 3.95 9.40 16.65
C PHE A 9 2.64 9.50 17.41
N LYS A 10 1.86 8.43 17.43
CA LYS A 10 0.55 8.43 18.10
C LYS A 10 0.13 7.02 18.50
N ASP A 11 -0.77 6.94 19.46
CA ASP A 11 -1.42 5.68 19.79
C ASP A 11 -2.33 5.24 18.65
N TYR A 12 -2.20 3.96 18.30
CA TYR A 12 -2.96 3.30 17.27
C TYR A 12 -3.85 2.24 17.88
N GLN A 13 -5.15 2.31 17.59
CA GLN A 13 -6.13 1.30 17.97
C GLN A 13 -6.40 0.36 16.81
N LEU A 14 -6.20 -0.94 17.03
CA LEU A 14 -6.59 -1.97 16.08
C LEU A 14 -8.11 -2.09 16.03
N LYS A 15 -8.70 -1.72 14.89
CA LYS A 15 -10.17 -1.72 14.68
C LYS A 15 -10.82 -3.11 14.72
N TYR A 16 -10.13 -4.15 14.23
CA TYR A 16 -10.58 -5.54 14.21
C TYR A 16 -10.10 -6.38 15.41
N HIS A 17 -9.27 -5.81 16.28
CA HIS A 17 -8.70 -6.47 17.47
C HIS A 17 -8.83 -5.51 18.66
N LYS A 18 -10.08 -5.23 19.06
CA LYS A 18 -10.41 -4.21 20.08
C LYS A 18 -9.97 -4.61 21.49
N GLU A 19 -9.75 -5.90 21.70
CA GLU A 19 -9.19 -6.48 22.93
C GLU A 19 -7.73 -6.06 23.17
N ILE A 20 -7.03 -5.63 22.13
CA ILE A 20 -5.67 -5.09 22.24
C ILE A 20 -5.79 -3.58 22.51
N PRO A 21 -5.26 -3.08 23.65
CA PRO A 21 -5.26 -1.66 23.96
C PRO A 21 -4.52 -0.84 22.90
N PRO A 22 -4.80 0.47 22.76
CA PRO A 22 -4.01 1.34 21.89
C PRO A 22 -2.52 1.27 22.25
N PHE A 23 -1.67 1.37 21.24
CA PHE A 23 -0.21 1.36 21.43
C PHE A 23 0.49 2.30 20.46
N PRO A 24 1.69 2.80 20.80
CA PRO A 24 2.39 3.77 19.98
C PRO A 24 2.81 3.18 18.62
N MET A 25 2.41 3.85 17.54
CA MET A 25 2.85 3.57 16.17
C MET A 25 3.40 4.82 15.49
N ILE A 26 4.37 4.63 14.59
CA ILE A 26 4.81 5.67 13.65
C ILE A 26 3.84 5.71 12.47
N TYR A 27 3.13 6.82 12.31
CA TYR A 27 2.37 7.11 11.10
C TYR A 27 3.26 7.80 10.07
N ILE A 28 3.49 7.13 8.94
CA ILE A 28 4.16 7.69 7.77
C ILE A 28 3.11 8.43 6.95
N ASP A 29 2.97 9.72 7.23
CA ASP A 29 1.95 10.59 6.64
C ASP A 29 2.40 11.17 5.30
N TRP A 30 3.71 11.31 5.08
CA TRP A 30 4.28 11.71 3.80
C TRP A 30 5.68 11.12 3.64
N LEU A 31 5.95 10.48 2.50
CA LEU A 31 7.29 10.07 2.09
C LEU A 31 7.46 10.36 0.59
N GLU A 32 8.34 11.29 0.26
CA GLU A 32 8.65 11.64 -1.12
C GLU A 32 10.17 11.71 -1.31
N THR A 33 10.66 11.16 -2.41
CA THR A 33 12.07 11.25 -2.79
C THR A 33 12.17 11.91 -4.15
N CYS A 34 12.98 12.97 -4.27
CA CYS A 34 12.98 13.83 -5.45
C CYS A 34 14.38 14.00 -6.04
N HIS A 35 14.50 13.72 -7.33
CA HIS A 35 15.65 14.08 -8.15
C HIS A 35 15.39 15.38 -8.93
N ILE A 36 15.41 16.53 -8.26
CA ILE A 36 15.02 17.84 -8.86
C ILE A 36 15.82 18.19 -10.13
N LYS A 37 17.12 17.86 -10.16
CA LYS A 37 18.00 18.18 -11.31
C LYS A 37 17.95 17.14 -12.44
N ALA A 38 17.13 16.08 -12.33
CA ALA A 38 17.10 15.05 -13.36
C ALA A 38 16.40 15.60 -14.60
N LYS A 39 17.01 15.43 -15.78
CA LYS A 39 16.30 15.61 -17.04
C LYS A 39 15.18 14.57 -17.08
N ASN A 40 13.94 15.03 -17.12
CA ASN A 40 12.78 14.17 -17.02
C ASN A 40 12.50 13.45 -18.35
N THR A 41 13.31 12.44 -18.67
CA THR A 41 13.23 11.67 -19.91
C THR A 41 12.22 10.52 -19.84
N LYS A 42 11.65 10.26 -18.65
CA LYS A 42 10.68 9.19 -18.41
C LYS A 42 9.42 9.78 -17.79
N LYS A 43 8.26 9.26 -18.20
CA LYS A 43 6.96 9.61 -17.58
C LYS A 43 7.02 9.44 -16.05
N LEU A 44 6.49 10.37 -15.27
CA LEU A 44 6.42 10.27 -13.81
C LEU A 44 5.29 9.33 -13.37
N TYR A 45 5.33 8.85 -12.12
CA TYR A 45 4.14 8.19 -11.55
C TYR A 45 3.04 9.22 -11.25
N PRO A 46 1.76 8.81 -11.16
CA PRO A 46 0.69 9.68 -10.69
C PRO A 46 1.07 10.36 -9.37
N GLY A 47 0.76 11.65 -9.23
CA GLY A 47 1.08 12.44 -8.03
C GLY A 47 2.54 12.93 -7.91
N GLN A 48 3.48 12.43 -8.72
CA GLN A 48 4.88 12.86 -8.65
C GLN A 48 5.15 14.14 -9.44
N LYS A 49 5.83 15.11 -8.81
CA LYS A 49 6.33 16.32 -9.48
C LYS A 49 7.73 16.14 -10.08
N TYR A 50 8.54 15.26 -9.49
CA TYR A 50 9.91 14.98 -9.89
C TYR A 50 10.18 13.46 -9.91
N PRO A 51 11.20 12.99 -10.67
CA PRO A 51 11.59 11.59 -10.61
C PRO A 51 12.00 11.16 -9.20
N GLY A 52 11.56 9.96 -8.81
CA GLY A 52 11.98 9.31 -7.57
C GLY A 52 13.47 8.99 -7.50
N LEU A 53 14.01 8.83 -6.29
CA LEU A 53 15.41 8.43 -6.07
C LEU A 53 15.64 6.92 -6.09
N GLY A 54 14.59 6.10 -6.13
CA GLY A 54 14.70 4.63 -6.04
C GLY A 54 15.14 4.12 -4.67
N LEU A 55 15.18 4.97 -3.65
CA LEU A 55 15.69 4.67 -2.30
C LEU A 55 14.68 3.93 -1.41
N TYR A 56 13.52 3.54 -1.95
CA TYR A 56 12.46 2.93 -1.16
C TYR A 56 12.90 1.70 -0.33
N PRO A 57 13.71 0.76 -0.86
CA PRO A 57 14.22 -0.37 -0.08
C PRO A 57 14.89 0.04 1.24
N ASN A 58 15.55 1.20 1.26
CA ASN A 58 16.28 1.71 2.43
C ASN A 58 15.32 2.30 3.47
N PHE A 59 14.18 2.84 3.04
CA PHE A 59 13.20 3.45 3.95
C PHE A 59 12.50 2.42 4.84
N ALA A 60 12.20 1.21 4.34
CA ALA A 60 11.57 0.20 5.18
C ALA A 60 12.46 -0.24 6.35
N VAL A 61 13.77 -0.40 6.11
CA VAL A 61 14.75 -0.69 7.16
C VAL A 61 14.87 0.48 8.12
N PHE A 62 14.89 1.71 7.59
CA PHE A 62 14.88 2.93 8.39
C PHE A 62 13.67 3.00 9.33
N PHE A 63 12.45 2.76 8.85
CA PHE A 63 11.25 2.81 9.68
C PHE A 63 11.23 1.73 10.77
N LYS A 64 11.68 0.51 10.48
CA LYS A 64 11.81 -0.55 11.49
C LYS A 64 12.80 -0.15 12.59
N LYS A 65 13.96 0.41 12.23
CA LYS A 65 14.96 0.89 13.21
C LYS A 65 14.42 2.06 14.03
N LEU A 66 13.81 3.04 13.37
CA LEU A 66 13.23 4.20 14.04
C LEU A 66 12.14 3.76 15.02
N ALA A 67 11.23 2.89 14.61
CA ALA A 67 10.15 2.38 15.45
C ALA A 67 10.71 1.68 16.70
N PHE A 68 11.79 0.92 16.57
CA PHE A 68 12.46 0.28 17.70
C PHE A 68 13.06 1.32 18.66
N GLN A 69 13.76 2.33 18.12
CA GLN A 69 14.42 3.37 18.92
C GLN A 69 13.45 4.25 19.70
N VAL A 70 12.27 4.54 19.14
CA VAL A 70 11.26 5.40 19.79
C VAL A 70 10.26 4.61 20.65
N GLY A 71 10.50 3.31 20.89
CA GLY A 71 9.61 2.46 21.68
C GLY A 71 8.24 2.21 21.02
N SER A 72 8.14 2.36 19.70
CA SER A 72 6.94 2.06 18.94
C SER A 72 6.79 0.57 18.68
N ARG A 73 5.55 0.07 18.60
CA ARG A 73 5.29 -1.32 18.18
C ARG A 73 5.35 -1.53 16.66
N GLY A 74 5.49 -0.47 15.88
CA GLY A 74 5.50 -0.56 14.42
C GLY A 74 5.32 0.76 13.70
N ALA A 75 5.03 0.65 12.42
CA ALA A 75 4.69 1.78 11.58
C ALA A 75 3.46 1.46 10.74
N PHE A 76 2.76 2.49 10.31
CA PHE A 76 1.67 2.37 9.36
C PHE A 76 1.63 3.55 8.40
N ASN A 77 1.01 3.34 7.25
CA ASN A 77 0.78 4.37 6.25
C ASN A 77 -0.59 4.13 5.58
N MET A 78 -0.99 5.07 4.73
CA MET A 78 -2.19 4.96 3.91
C MET A 78 -1.85 5.43 2.49
N PRO A 79 -1.30 4.54 1.63
CA PRO A 79 -0.80 4.92 0.31
C PRO A 79 -1.90 5.47 -0.58
N GLU A 80 -1.69 6.67 -1.10
CA GLU A 80 -2.66 7.36 -1.96
C GLU A 80 -2.75 6.70 -3.34
N TYR A 81 -1.61 6.24 -3.87
CA TYR A 81 -1.53 5.61 -5.17
C TYR A 81 -1.12 4.13 -5.10
N TYR A 82 -1.47 3.36 -6.13
CA TYR A 82 -1.14 1.94 -6.23
C TYR A 82 0.36 1.67 -6.18
N HIS A 83 1.17 2.50 -6.84
CA HIS A 83 2.62 2.31 -6.85
C HIS A 83 3.23 2.52 -5.46
N ASP A 84 2.68 3.43 -4.64
CA ASP A 84 3.10 3.56 -3.24
C ASP A 84 2.76 2.29 -2.47
N ALA A 85 1.52 1.80 -2.56
CA ALA A 85 1.13 0.54 -1.93
C ALA A 85 2.03 -0.62 -2.35
N PHE A 86 2.36 -0.71 -3.64
CA PHE A 86 3.27 -1.73 -4.16
C PHE A 86 4.66 -1.64 -3.52
N LEU A 87 5.20 -0.42 -3.37
CA LEU A 87 6.48 -0.21 -2.71
C LEU A 87 6.40 -0.64 -1.23
N PHE A 88 5.36 -0.20 -0.50
CA PHE A 88 5.14 -0.54 0.91
C PHE A 88 4.87 -2.03 1.16
N HIS A 89 4.27 -2.73 0.21
CA HIS A 89 3.79 -4.11 0.37
C HIS A 89 4.87 -5.14 0.73
N ARG A 90 6.15 -4.81 0.52
CA ARG A 90 7.26 -5.69 0.92
C ARG A 90 7.33 -5.92 2.43
N ASP A 91 7.01 -4.88 3.21
CA ASP A 91 7.18 -4.87 4.67
C ASP A 91 5.89 -4.50 5.42
N PHE A 92 4.88 -4.02 4.70
CA PHE A 92 3.59 -3.59 5.23
C PHE A 92 2.49 -4.38 4.53
N TRP A 93 1.43 -4.71 5.25
CA TRP A 93 0.26 -5.39 4.67
C TRP A 93 -1.00 -4.59 4.95
N PHE A 94 -1.95 -4.62 4.02
CA PHE A 94 -3.23 -3.96 4.25
C PHE A 94 -3.94 -4.61 5.44
N TYR A 95 -4.33 -3.80 6.42
CA TYR A 95 -4.99 -4.31 7.61
C TYR A 95 -6.36 -4.92 7.28
N ASN A 96 -7.09 -4.26 6.38
CA ASN A 96 -8.36 -4.76 5.87
C ASN A 96 -8.12 -5.88 4.84
N PRO A 97 -8.58 -7.13 5.08
CA PRO A 97 -8.35 -8.25 4.18
C PRO A 97 -8.99 -8.07 2.80
N ALA A 98 -10.09 -7.32 2.68
CA ALA A 98 -10.69 -7.01 1.38
C ALA A 98 -9.76 -6.11 0.54
N ARG A 99 -9.08 -5.14 1.18
CA ARG A 99 -8.11 -4.25 0.52
C ARG A 99 -6.84 -5.00 0.11
N GLU A 100 -6.36 -5.89 0.97
CA GLU A 100 -5.25 -6.79 0.64
C GLU A 100 -5.60 -7.68 -0.56
N ALA A 101 -6.82 -8.24 -0.58
CA ALA A 101 -7.31 -9.06 -1.68
C ALA A 101 -7.40 -8.27 -3.00
N GLU A 102 -7.97 -7.06 -2.99
CA GLU A 102 -8.01 -6.16 -4.14
C GLU A 102 -6.61 -5.88 -4.69
N PHE A 103 -5.68 -5.49 -3.81
CA PHE A 103 -4.29 -5.23 -4.19
C PHE A 103 -3.61 -6.46 -4.83
N ARG A 104 -3.73 -7.63 -4.18
CA ARG A 104 -3.13 -8.89 -4.66
C ARG A 104 -3.75 -9.33 -6.00
N ALA A 105 -5.06 -9.19 -6.16
CA ALA A 105 -5.77 -9.55 -7.38
C ALA A 105 -5.39 -8.63 -8.55
N VAL A 106 -5.32 -7.31 -8.36
CA VAL A 106 -4.81 -6.37 -9.37
C VAL A 106 -3.36 -6.72 -9.74
N ARG A 107 -2.49 -6.94 -8.75
CA ARG A 107 -1.09 -7.31 -8.99
C ARG A 107 -0.95 -8.60 -9.80
N LYS A 108 -1.75 -9.62 -9.47
CA LYS A 108 -1.78 -10.90 -10.18
C LYS A 108 -2.27 -10.74 -11.61
N GLN A 109 -3.38 -10.03 -11.79
CA GLN A 109 -4.00 -9.87 -13.10
C GLN A 109 -3.07 -9.13 -14.07
N PHE A 110 -2.50 -8.02 -13.63
CA PHE A 110 -1.66 -7.16 -14.47
C PHE A 110 -0.15 -7.40 -14.26
N HIS A 111 0.25 -8.61 -13.86
CA HIS A 111 1.66 -8.95 -13.59
C HIS A 111 2.60 -8.76 -14.80
N PHE A 112 2.05 -8.79 -16.02
CA PHE A 112 2.78 -8.55 -17.27
C PHE A 112 3.03 -7.07 -17.56
N LEU A 113 2.36 -6.16 -16.85
CA LEU A 113 2.55 -4.71 -16.96
C LEU A 113 3.57 -4.22 -15.94
N LYS A 114 4.30 -3.15 -16.30
CA LYS A 114 5.13 -2.43 -15.32
C LYS A 114 4.23 -1.76 -14.28
N ILE A 115 4.69 -1.69 -13.04
CA ILE A 115 3.96 -1.06 -11.90
C ILE A 115 3.42 0.33 -12.27
N ARG A 116 4.20 1.12 -13.02
CA ARG A 116 3.78 2.43 -13.52
C ARG A 116 2.56 2.38 -14.41
N GLN A 117 2.49 1.41 -15.33
CA GLN A 117 1.34 1.25 -16.23
C GLN A 117 0.09 0.88 -15.44
N VAL A 118 0.21 -0.03 -14.46
CA VAL A 118 -0.91 -0.39 -13.58
C VAL A 118 -1.38 0.81 -12.76
N SER A 119 -0.45 1.57 -12.16
CA SER A 119 -0.80 2.78 -11.41
C SER A 119 -1.44 3.85 -12.29
N ASP A 120 -0.98 4.02 -13.52
CA ASP A 120 -1.56 4.94 -14.50
C ASP A 120 -2.99 4.52 -14.88
N LEU A 121 -3.22 3.23 -15.12
CA LEU A 121 -4.54 2.70 -15.46
C LEU A 121 -5.54 2.88 -14.31
N LEU A 122 -5.13 2.58 -13.08
CA LEU A 122 -5.97 2.83 -11.89
C LEU A 122 -6.27 4.31 -11.70
N HIS A 123 -5.27 5.18 -11.84
CA HIS A 123 -5.45 6.62 -11.69
C HIS A 123 -6.38 7.21 -12.76
N GLN A 124 -6.28 6.71 -13.99
CA GLN A 124 -7.14 7.10 -15.12
C GLN A 124 -8.49 6.40 -15.12
N LYS A 125 -8.83 5.60 -14.10
CA LYS A 125 -10.09 4.85 -14.00
C LYS A 125 -10.33 3.89 -15.18
N LYS A 126 -9.26 3.26 -15.66
CA LYS A 126 -9.25 2.31 -16.79
C LYS A 126 -9.13 0.85 -16.39
N ILE A 127 -9.20 0.54 -15.10
CA ILE A 127 -9.32 -0.84 -14.62
C ILE A 127 -10.74 -1.03 -14.11
N CYS A 128 -11.36 -2.10 -14.54
CA CYS A 128 -12.72 -2.46 -14.18
C CYS A 128 -12.74 -3.80 -13.46
N LYS A 129 -13.62 -3.91 -12.47
CA LYS A 129 -14.00 -5.17 -11.86
C LYS A 129 -15.07 -5.81 -12.74
N LEU A 130 -14.83 -7.06 -13.15
CA LEU A 130 -15.79 -7.85 -13.89
C LEU A 130 -16.72 -8.54 -12.90
N ASN A 131 -18.02 -8.37 -13.09
CA ASN A 131 -19.06 -9.16 -12.44
C ASN A 131 -19.96 -9.74 -13.53
N HIS A 132 -20.57 -10.90 -13.29
CA HIS A 132 -21.34 -11.70 -14.26
C HIS A 132 -22.37 -10.95 -15.12
N ARG A 133 -22.70 -9.70 -14.79
CA ARG A 133 -23.69 -8.89 -15.49
C ARG A 133 -23.20 -7.51 -15.92
N LYS A 134 -22.07 -7.01 -15.39
CA LYS A 134 -21.60 -5.63 -15.60
C LYS A 134 -20.10 -5.51 -15.40
N GLU A 135 -19.52 -4.63 -16.19
CA GLU A 135 -18.20 -4.07 -15.98
C GLU A 135 -18.35 -2.80 -15.14
N GLU A 136 -17.68 -2.75 -13.99
CA GLU A 136 -17.71 -1.59 -13.11
C GLU A 136 -16.29 -1.05 -12.95
N VAL A 137 -16.10 0.26 -13.18
CA VAL A 137 -14.83 0.94 -12.93
C VAL A 137 -14.39 0.69 -11.50
N PHE A 138 -13.19 0.14 -11.33
CA PHE A 138 -12.61 -0.15 -10.03
C PHE A 138 -11.84 1.08 -9.52
N PRO A 139 -12.32 1.76 -8.45
CA PRO A 139 -11.59 2.87 -7.88
C PRO A 139 -10.49 2.37 -6.94
N TRP A 140 -9.25 2.81 -7.17
CA TRP A 140 -8.21 2.69 -6.14
C TRP A 140 -8.61 3.54 -4.93
N LYS A 141 -8.68 2.91 -3.74
CA LYS A 141 -9.02 3.58 -2.49
C LYS A 141 -7.86 3.41 -1.50
N PRO A 142 -7.29 4.50 -0.97
CA PRO A 142 -6.27 4.42 0.08
C PRO A 142 -6.80 3.66 1.29
N ALA A 143 -5.95 2.82 1.88
CA ALA A 143 -6.28 2.04 3.06
C ALA A 143 -5.04 1.80 3.93
N GLU A 144 -5.25 1.58 5.21
CA GLU A 144 -4.17 1.40 6.19
C GLU A 144 -3.35 0.14 5.87
N MET A 145 -2.03 0.31 5.74
CA MET A 145 -1.08 -0.79 5.76
C MET A 145 -0.23 -0.73 7.03
N LEU A 146 -0.04 -1.87 7.69
CA LEU A 146 0.66 -1.95 8.97
C LEU A 146 1.93 -2.79 8.83
N SER A 147 2.97 -2.39 9.55
CA SER A 147 4.19 -3.16 9.79
C SER A 147 4.44 -3.18 11.30
N PHE A 148 4.60 -4.37 11.87
CA PHE A 148 4.93 -4.53 13.29
C PHE A 148 6.39 -4.93 13.48
N ILE A 149 7.01 -4.45 14.55
CA ILE A 149 8.32 -4.94 15.00
C ILE A 149 8.13 -6.24 15.79
N ASP A 150 7.08 -6.28 16.60
CA ASP A 150 6.73 -7.44 17.41
C ASP A 150 6.13 -8.55 16.55
N LYS A 151 6.80 -9.70 16.51
CA LYS A 151 6.38 -10.87 15.74
C LYS A 151 5.09 -11.50 16.29
N SER A 152 4.86 -11.44 17.59
CA SER A 152 3.62 -11.96 18.20
C SER A 152 2.42 -11.12 17.75
N LEU A 153 2.54 -9.79 17.79
CA LEU A 153 1.50 -8.88 17.32
C LEU A 153 1.25 -9.03 15.82
N HIS A 154 2.32 -9.17 15.04
CA HIS A 154 2.22 -9.49 13.62
C HIS A 154 1.39 -10.76 13.39
N ASN A 155 1.67 -11.84 14.11
CA ASN A 155 0.98 -13.13 13.94
C ASN A 155 -0.48 -13.10 14.40
N ILE A 156 -0.82 -12.26 15.38
CA ILE A 156 -2.21 -12.04 15.82
C ILE A 156 -2.98 -11.31 14.72
N VAL A 157 -2.44 -10.19 14.25
CA VAL A 157 -3.11 -9.32 13.27
C VAL A 157 -3.18 -9.96 11.88
N PHE A 158 -2.05 -10.47 11.39
CA PHE A 158 -1.92 -11.14 10.09
C PHE A 158 -1.96 -12.67 10.26
N SER A 159 -3.01 -13.12 10.95
CA SER A 159 -3.22 -14.53 11.28
C SER A 159 -3.72 -15.36 10.10
N ARG A 160 -3.85 -16.68 10.31
CA ARG A 160 -4.52 -17.59 9.36
C ARG A 160 -5.97 -17.17 9.06
N SER A 161 -6.66 -16.55 10.02
CA SER A 161 -8.04 -16.06 9.81
C SER A 161 -8.07 -14.89 8.83
N TRP A 162 -7.12 -13.95 8.96
CA TRP A 162 -6.95 -12.84 8.02
C TRP A 162 -6.65 -13.36 6.61
N GLU A 163 -5.74 -14.33 6.48
CA GLU A 163 -5.40 -14.93 5.19
C GLU A 163 -6.59 -15.69 4.56
N LYS A 164 -7.42 -16.37 5.36
CA LYS A 164 -8.65 -17.01 4.87
C LYS A 164 -9.65 -15.98 4.30
N GLN A 165 -9.78 -14.82 4.95
CA GLN A 165 -10.66 -13.74 4.46
C GLN A 165 -10.16 -13.18 3.13
N ILE A 166 -8.84 -13.02 2.96
CA ILE A 166 -8.24 -12.62 1.68
C ILE A 166 -8.62 -13.60 0.58
N HIS A 167 -8.43 -14.90 0.81
CA HIS A 167 -8.76 -15.92 -0.19
C HIS A 167 -10.25 -15.94 -0.56
N LYS A 168 -11.13 -15.68 0.41
CA LYS A 168 -12.57 -15.53 0.14
C LYS A 168 -12.82 -14.37 -0.81
N HIS A 169 -12.25 -13.19 -0.54
CA HIS A 169 -12.41 -12.02 -1.40
C HIS A 169 -11.79 -12.20 -2.79
N ILE A 170 -10.60 -12.80 -2.90
CA ILE A 170 -9.94 -13.02 -4.20
C ILE A 170 -10.79 -13.84 -5.17
N ARG A 171 -11.57 -14.81 -4.68
CA ARG A 171 -12.44 -15.65 -5.54
C ARG A 171 -13.54 -14.86 -6.23
N GLU A 172 -13.90 -13.70 -5.69
CA GLU A 172 -14.94 -12.81 -6.19
C GLU A 172 -14.37 -11.61 -6.97
N LEU A 173 -13.05 -11.60 -7.21
CA LEU A 173 -12.34 -10.52 -7.87
C LEU A 173 -11.82 -10.99 -9.23
N ASP A 174 -12.36 -10.38 -10.26
CA ASP A 174 -11.84 -10.47 -11.62
C ASP A 174 -11.68 -9.04 -12.17
N PHE A 175 -10.56 -8.78 -12.85
CA PHE A 175 -10.18 -7.44 -13.28
C PHE A 175 -9.80 -7.44 -14.76
N ALA A 176 -10.19 -6.38 -15.46
CA ALA A 176 -9.77 -6.15 -16.84
C ALA A 176 -9.45 -4.67 -17.07
N ILE A 177 -8.80 -4.39 -18.19
CA ILE A 177 -8.74 -3.01 -18.71
C ILE A 177 -10.13 -2.70 -19.26
N CYS A 178 -10.67 -1.55 -18.89
CA CYS A 178 -12.05 -1.23 -19.24
C CYS A 178 -12.23 -1.12 -20.76
N HIS A 179 -13.35 -1.59 -21.29
CA HIS A 179 -13.69 -1.37 -22.69
C HIS A 179 -13.99 0.11 -22.93
N GLN A 180 -13.30 0.71 -23.90
CA GLN A 180 -13.61 2.07 -24.36
C GLN A 180 -14.74 1.94 -25.39
N ASN A 181 -15.95 2.40 -25.04
CA ASN A 181 -16.97 2.73 -26.03
C ASN A 181 -16.57 3.99 -26.80
#